data_AF-A0A9C9MIA2-F1
#
_entry.id   AF-A0A9C9MIA2-F1
#
_cell.length_a   1.000
_cell.length_b   1.000
_cell.length_c   1.000
_cell.angle_alpha   90.00
_cell.angle_beta   90.00
_cell.angle_gamma   90.00
#
_symmetry.space_group_name_H-M   'P 1'
#
loop_
_entity.id
_entity.type
_entity.pdbx_description
1 polymer ?
#
loop_
_entity_poly.entity_id
_entity_poly.type
_entity_poly.pdbx_seq_one_letter_code
_entity_poly.pdbx_strand_id
1 'polypeptide(L)'
;MPNVHSPSLALVGRHLNIASFKPGTPARLHFTRALNEAPAGPLDFFGYEVTETIGSAYSPSICSVNGLPCIAHDSDANSAVEFVFPADSVPDNAGEWAWHSVYTDSSDRSNPRLSLLDGRPAVIFGRFGMHFAWSRAAAPAAAGDWVVTTDINGEVNFNPYPPSIVVIDGLPIVTYTMYDAPSSKRHVYIAVASEQ
;
A
#
# COMPACT_ATOMS: atom_id res chain seq x y z
N MET A 1 10.28 -20.81 -5.99
CA MET A 1 9.01 -20.98 -5.25
C MET A 1 8.02 -19.96 -5.81
N PRO A 2 6.73 -20.28 -5.98
CA PRO A 2 5.75 -19.26 -6.35
C PRO A 2 5.75 -18.17 -5.27
N ASN A 3 5.86 -16.92 -5.68
CA ASN A 3 5.79 -15.80 -4.75
C ASN A 3 4.38 -15.80 -4.13
N VAL A 4 4.29 -16.06 -2.83
CA VAL A 4 3.01 -15.99 -2.11
C VAL A 4 2.75 -14.51 -1.84
N HIS A 5 1.85 -13.92 -2.62
CA HIS A 5 1.42 -12.55 -2.41
C HIS A 5 0.50 -12.51 -1.19
N SER A 6 0.82 -11.68 -0.20
CA SER A 6 -0.03 -11.51 0.98
C SER A 6 -1.18 -10.57 0.63
N PRO A 7 -2.45 -10.98 0.80
CA PRO A 7 -3.58 -10.06 0.67
C PRO A 7 -3.52 -9.00 1.78
N SER A 8 -4.17 -7.87 1.55
CA SER A 8 -4.41 -6.84 2.57
C SER A 8 -5.90 -6.66 2.77
N LEU A 9 -6.30 -6.35 4.00
CA LEU A 9 -7.70 -6.18 4.38
C LEU A 9 -7.89 -4.88 5.15
N ALA A 10 -9.02 -4.21 4.94
CA ALA A 10 -9.39 -3.02 5.68
C ALA A 10 -10.92 -2.91 5.81
N LEU A 11 -11.37 -2.26 6.88
CA LEU A 11 -12.73 -1.77 6.97
C LEU A 11 -12.83 -0.44 6.22
N VAL A 12 -13.80 -0.35 5.31
CA VAL A 12 -14.15 0.89 4.59
C VAL A 12 -15.64 1.12 4.80
N GLY A 13 -15.96 2.19 5.53
CA GLY A 13 -17.28 2.32 6.16
C GLY A 13 -17.54 1.12 7.09
N ARG A 14 -18.59 0.36 6.81
CA ARG A 14 -19.00 -0.82 7.61
C ARG A 14 -18.72 -2.16 6.93
N HIS A 15 -18.05 -2.16 5.78
CA HIS A 15 -17.78 -3.38 5.02
C HIS A 15 -16.30 -3.76 5.10
N LEU A 16 -16.04 -5.06 5.13
CA LEU A 16 -14.70 -5.61 4.96
C LEU A 16 -14.32 -5.56 3.48
N ASN A 17 -13.11 -5.09 3.19
CA ASN A 17 -12.54 -5.00 1.85
C ASN A 17 -11.19 -5.69 1.84
N ILE A 18 -10.86 -6.31 0.71
CA ILE A 18 -9.67 -7.12 0.51
C ILE A 18 -9.04 -6.68 -0.81
N ALA A 19 -7.76 -6.33 -0.77
CA ALA A 19 -6.92 -6.18 -1.94
C ALA A 19 -5.99 -7.38 -2.03
N SER A 20 -5.93 -8.03 -3.19
CA SER A 20 -5.08 -9.19 -3.41
C SER A 20 -4.57 -9.24 -4.85
N PHE A 21 -3.58 -10.08 -5.12
CA PHE A 21 -3.16 -10.36 -6.48
C PHE A 21 -3.65 -11.75 -6.88
N LYS A 22 -4.30 -11.83 -8.04
CA LYS A 22 -4.62 -13.11 -8.66
C LYS A 22 -3.36 -13.67 -9.31
N PRO A 23 -2.96 -14.92 -9.02
CA PRO A 23 -1.82 -15.54 -9.67
C PRO A 23 -2.00 -15.59 -11.19
N GLY A 24 -0.95 -15.25 -11.95
CA GLY A 24 -0.96 -15.22 -13.41
C GLY A 24 0.25 -14.46 -13.97
N THR A 25 0.42 -14.51 -15.28
CA THR A 25 1.43 -13.72 -16.00
C THR A 25 0.72 -12.95 -17.13
N PRO A 26 0.49 -11.64 -16.98
CA PRO A 26 0.84 -10.80 -15.83
C PRO A 26 -0.05 -11.04 -14.60
N ALA A 27 0.44 -10.66 -13.41
CA ALA A 27 -0.39 -10.60 -12.21
C ALA A 27 -1.43 -9.46 -12.34
N ARG A 28 -2.57 -9.62 -11.66
CA ARG A 28 -3.67 -8.63 -11.68
C ARG A 28 -4.11 -8.30 -10.27
N LEU A 29 -4.25 -7.00 -9.97
CA LEU A 29 -4.82 -6.54 -8.71
C LEU A 29 -6.32 -6.83 -8.70
N HIS A 30 -6.75 -7.53 -7.67
CA HIS A 30 -8.13 -7.90 -7.44
C HIS A 30 -8.62 -7.22 -6.18
N PHE A 31 -9.78 -6.56 -6.30
CA PHE A 31 -10.49 -6.00 -5.17
C PHE A 31 -11.68 -6.89 -4.85
N THR A 32 -11.95 -7.07 -3.57
CA THR A 32 -13.08 -7.86 -3.09
C THR A 32 -13.68 -7.17 -1.88
N ARG A 33 -15.00 -7.08 -1.83
CA ARG A 33 -15.72 -6.42 -0.75
C ARG A 33 -16.86 -7.29 -0.25
N ALA A 34 -17.04 -7.29 1.06
CA ALA A 34 -18.19 -7.91 1.69
C ALA A 34 -19.49 -7.19 1.29
N LEU A 35 -20.50 -7.96 0.90
CA LEU A 35 -21.85 -7.50 0.57
C LEU A 35 -22.65 -7.09 1.80
N ASN A 36 -22.25 -7.60 2.98
CA ASN A 36 -22.87 -7.33 4.27
C ASN A 36 -21.78 -6.96 5.29
N GLU A 37 -22.17 -6.31 6.38
CA GLU A 37 -21.23 -5.87 7.42
C GLU A 37 -20.63 -7.04 8.23
N ALA A 38 -21.30 -8.19 8.22
CA ALA A 38 -20.88 -9.42 8.88
C ALA A 38 -20.96 -10.59 7.88
N PRO A 39 -19.99 -10.71 6.96
CA PRO A 39 -19.97 -11.82 6.00
C PRO A 39 -19.81 -13.15 6.75
N ALA A 40 -20.68 -14.11 6.46
CA ALA A 40 -20.70 -15.44 7.05
C ALA A 40 -20.00 -16.48 6.15
N GLY A 41 -19.80 -16.17 4.87
CA GLY A 41 -19.08 -17.05 3.96
C GLY A 41 -18.63 -16.39 2.64
N PRO A 42 -17.98 -17.17 1.75
CA PRO A 42 -17.42 -16.65 0.50
C PRO A 42 -18.45 -16.03 -0.47
N LEU A 43 -19.72 -16.44 -0.38
CA LEU A 43 -20.80 -15.89 -1.19
C LEU A 43 -21.26 -14.50 -0.74
N ASP A 44 -20.84 -14.04 0.44
CA ASP A 44 -21.10 -12.69 0.95
C ASP A 44 -20.07 -11.68 0.43
N PHE A 45 -19.36 -11.99 -0.65
CA PHE A 45 -18.37 -11.12 -1.26
C PHE A 45 -18.64 -10.95 -2.74
N PHE A 46 -18.42 -9.74 -3.22
CA PHE A 46 -18.26 -9.47 -4.65
C PHE A 46 -16.82 -9.01 -4.90
N GLY A 47 -16.28 -9.31 -6.07
CA GLY A 47 -14.94 -8.88 -6.44
C GLY A 47 -14.78 -8.71 -7.94
N TYR A 48 -13.77 -7.95 -8.32
CA TYR A 48 -13.44 -7.66 -9.71
C TYR A 48 -11.96 -7.25 -9.81
N GLU A 49 -11.46 -7.23 -11.05
CA GLU A 49 -10.07 -6.84 -11.36
C GLU A 49 -9.97 -5.31 -11.45
N VAL A 50 -9.03 -4.71 -10.71
CA VAL A 50 -8.85 -3.26 -10.59
C VAL A 50 -8.00 -2.70 -11.73
N THR A 51 -7.07 -3.49 -12.26
CA THR A 51 -6.17 -3.09 -13.35
C THR A 51 -5.89 -4.26 -14.28
N GLU A 52 -5.72 -3.95 -15.56
CA GLU A 52 -5.61 -4.95 -16.61
C GLU A 52 -4.25 -5.65 -16.65
N THR A 53 -3.18 -5.04 -16.11
CA THR A 53 -1.83 -5.64 -16.11
C THR A 53 -0.90 -4.91 -15.13
N ILE A 54 -0.42 -5.63 -14.12
CA ILE A 54 0.65 -5.14 -13.24
C ILE A 54 1.71 -6.24 -13.19
N GLY A 55 2.76 -6.15 -14.01
CA GLY A 55 3.81 -7.17 -14.24
C GLY A 55 3.95 -8.25 -13.15
N SER A 56 4.98 -8.14 -12.31
CA SER A 56 5.04 -8.82 -11.02
C SER A 56 4.72 -7.80 -9.94
N ALA A 57 3.49 -7.83 -9.43
CA ALA A 57 3.04 -6.88 -8.43
C ALA A 57 3.14 -7.50 -7.04
N TYR A 58 3.68 -6.75 -6.07
CA TYR A 58 3.98 -7.27 -4.75
C TYR A 58 3.20 -6.52 -3.67
N SER A 59 2.58 -7.30 -2.78
CA SER A 59 2.09 -6.86 -1.46
C SER A 59 1.19 -5.62 -1.49
N PRO A 60 -0.07 -5.72 -1.97
CA PRO A 60 -0.97 -4.58 -1.95
C PRO A 60 -1.27 -4.19 -0.50
N SER A 61 -1.56 -2.92 -0.25
CA SER A 61 -2.00 -2.41 1.03
C SER A 61 -3.25 -1.57 0.85
N ILE A 62 -4.36 -1.98 1.48
CA ILE A 62 -5.63 -1.25 1.41
C ILE A 62 -5.87 -0.42 2.68
N CYS A 63 -6.43 0.77 2.52
CA CYS A 63 -6.88 1.64 3.61
C CYS A 63 -8.16 2.39 3.18
N SER A 64 -8.93 2.91 4.15
CA SER A 64 -10.04 3.81 3.86
C SER A 64 -9.55 5.26 3.83
N VAL A 65 -9.72 5.96 2.72
CA VAL A 65 -9.41 7.38 2.58
C VAL A 65 -10.70 8.12 2.27
N ASN A 66 -11.12 9.02 3.16
CA ASN A 66 -12.43 9.71 3.07
C ASN A 66 -13.62 8.78 2.83
N GLY A 67 -13.59 7.58 3.44
CA GLY A 67 -14.67 6.59 3.29
C GLY A 67 -14.62 5.77 2.00
N LEU A 68 -13.61 5.96 1.14
CA LEU A 68 -13.38 5.18 -0.07
C LEU A 68 -12.23 4.18 0.12
N PRO A 69 -12.25 3.01 -0.54
CA PRO A 69 -11.12 2.08 -0.51
C PRO A 69 -9.99 2.60 -1.38
N CYS A 70 -8.80 2.79 -0.83
CA CYS A 70 -7.61 3.10 -1.63
C CYS A 70 -6.54 2.02 -1.42
N ILE A 71 -5.75 1.77 -2.45
CA ILE A 71 -4.75 0.70 -2.47
C ILE A 71 -3.41 1.30 -2.85
N ALA A 72 -2.36 0.97 -2.08
CA ALA A 72 -0.98 1.16 -2.52
C ALA A 72 -0.39 -0.19 -2.95
N HIS A 73 0.32 -0.22 -4.07
CA HIS A 73 1.06 -1.41 -4.49
C HIS A 73 2.32 -1.09 -5.28
N ASP A 74 3.21 -2.06 -5.38
CA ASP A 74 4.38 -2.01 -6.27
C ASP A 74 3.95 -2.44 -7.68
N SER A 75 4.37 -1.67 -8.68
CA SER A 75 4.07 -1.87 -10.09
C SER A 75 5.35 -2.01 -10.88
N ASP A 76 5.64 -3.24 -11.31
CA ASP A 76 6.75 -3.51 -12.21
C ASP A 76 6.55 -2.92 -13.60
N ALA A 77 5.30 -2.83 -14.06
CA ALA A 77 4.97 -2.29 -15.38
C ALA A 77 5.37 -0.81 -15.51
N ASN A 78 5.05 -0.01 -14.49
CA ASN A 78 5.37 1.42 -14.47
C ASN A 78 6.63 1.75 -13.68
N SER A 79 7.27 0.72 -13.16
CA SER A 79 8.43 0.86 -12.32
C SER A 79 8.24 1.79 -11.12
N ALA A 80 7.07 1.73 -10.47
CA ALA A 80 6.63 2.70 -9.47
C ALA A 80 5.92 2.07 -8.26
N VAL A 81 5.90 2.79 -7.15
CA VAL A 81 4.83 2.60 -6.14
C VAL A 81 3.62 3.37 -6.62
N GLU A 82 2.48 2.70 -6.76
CA GLU A 82 1.24 3.27 -7.25
C GLU A 82 0.22 3.42 -6.13
N PHE A 83 -0.58 4.47 -6.24
CA PHE A 83 -1.77 4.69 -5.44
C PHE A 83 -3.00 4.58 -6.34
N VAL A 84 -3.90 3.66 -5.99
CA VAL A 84 -5.07 3.27 -6.77
C VAL A 84 -6.32 3.60 -5.97
N PHE A 85 -7.28 4.26 -6.61
CA PHE A 85 -8.48 4.80 -5.97
C PHE A 85 -9.68 4.74 -6.93
N PRO A 86 -10.93 4.68 -6.43
CA PRO A 86 -12.11 4.72 -7.27
C PRO A 86 -12.16 6.05 -8.04
N ALA A 87 -12.33 5.98 -9.36
CA ALA A 87 -12.49 7.17 -10.21
C ALA A 87 -13.81 7.89 -9.91
N ASP A 88 -14.84 7.12 -9.57
CA ASP A 88 -16.14 7.63 -9.16
C ASP A 88 -16.32 7.55 -7.65
N SER A 89 -16.97 8.57 -7.09
CA SER A 89 -17.31 8.64 -5.65
C SER A 89 -18.39 7.64 -5.19
N VAL A 90 -18.75 6.65 -6.01
CA VAL A 90 -19.85 5.74 -5.70
C VAL A 90 -19.39 4.68 -4.68
N PRO A 91 -20.04 4.61 -3.50
CA PRO A 91 -19.62 3.70 -2.43
C PRO A 91 -19.80 2.22 -2.73
N ASP A 92 -20.52 1.86 -3.80
CA ASP A 92 -20.63 0.47 -4.23
C ASP A 92 -19.29 -0.07 -4.72
N ASN A 93 -18.36 0.82 -5.10
CA ASN A 93 -17.05 0.51 -5.64
C ASN A 93 -17.14 -0.51 -6.78
N ALA A 94 -18.17 -0.46 -7.62
CA ALA A 94 -18.24 -1.26 -8.86
C ALA A 94 -17.75 -0.49 -10.09
N GLY A 95 -17.31 0.77 -9.89
CA GLY A 95 -16.90 1.70 -10.93
C GLY A 95 -15.46 1.57 -11.40
N GLU A 96 -15.07 2.48 -12.30
CA GLU A 96 -13.71 2.59 -12.82
C GLU A 96 -12.73 2.95 -11.69
N TRP A 97 -11.49 2.48 -11.81
CA TRP A 97 -10.41 2.85 -10.91
C TRP A 97 -9.40 3.73 -11.64
N ALA A 98 -8.93 4.75 -10.93
CA ALA A 98 -7.83 5.59 -11.36
C ALA A 98 -6.59 5.25 -10.53
N TRP A 99 -5.42 5.59 -11.07
CA TRP A 99 -4.15 5.40 -10.39
C TRP A 99 -3.16 6.51 -10.76
N HIS A 100 -2.19 6.73 -9.89
CA HIS A 100 -0.99 7.52 -10.18
C HIS A 100 0.22 6.98 -9.41
N SER A 101 1.40 7.36 -9.88
CA SER A 101 2.66 7.02 -9.21
C SER A 101 2.87 7.90 -7.98
N VAL A 102 3.10 7.28 -6.83
CA VAL A 102 3.57 7.92 -5.60
C VAL A 102 5.07 8.17 -5.68
N TYR A 103 5.80 7.20 -6.25
CA TYR A 103 7.26 7.22 -6.34
C TYR A 103 7.74 6.42 -7.55
N THR A 104 8.72 6.97 -8.26
CA THR A 104 9.25 6.40 -9.51
C THR A 104 10.78 6.24 -9.43
N ASP A 105 11.24 5.30 -8.61
CA ASP A 105 12.60 4.74 -8.71
C ASP A 105 12.47 3.23 -8.71
N SER A 106 13.11 2.60 -9.69
CA SER A 106 12.94 1.19 -9.91
C SER A 106 13.70 0.27 -8.99
N SER A 107 14.72 0.79 -8.33
CA SER A 107 15.59 0.02 -7.46
C SER A 107 14.99 -0.15 -6.06
N ASP A 108 14.19 0.82 -5.60
CA ASP A 108 13.83 0.96 -4.17
C ASP A 108 12.33 1.04 -3.90
N ARG A 109 11.53 0.45 -4.78
CA ARG A 109 10.09 0.27 -4.60
C ARG A 109 9.82 -1.16 -4.13
N SER A 110 9.32 -1.34 -2.92
CA SER A 110 8.82 -2.65 -2.50
C SER A 110 7.94 -2.55 -1.26
N ASN A 111 7.05 -3.54 -1.12
CA ASN A 111 6.23 -3.77 0.07
C ASN A 111 5.53 -2.52 0.62
N PRO A 112 4.81 -1.73 -0.21
CA PRO A 112 4.16 -0.53 0.27
C PRO A 112 3.13 -0.82 1.36
N ARG A 113 3.02 0.07 2.33
CA ARG A 113 1.99 0.04 3.39
C ARG A 113 1.31 1.39 3.46
N LEU A 114 0.01 1.37 3.29
CA LEU A 114 -0.86 2.54 3.28
C LEU A 114 -1.48 2.77 4.66
N SER A 115 -1.51 4.02 5.10
CA SER A 115 -2.19 4.50 6.31
C SER A 115 -2.73 5.91 6.10
N LEU A 116 -3.29 6.51 7.15
CA LEU A 116 -3.77 7.89 7.15
C LEU A 116 -2.93 8.75 8.08
N LEU A 117 -2.40 9.85 7.55
CA LEU A 117 -1.79 10.94 8.31
C LEU A 117 -2.72 12.15 8.25
N ASP A 118 -3.37 12.47 9.37
CA ASP A 118 -4.34 13.57 9.48
C ASP A 118 -5.42 13.54 8.38
N GLY A 119 -5.96 12.35 8.11
CA GLY A 119 -6.99 12.13 7.08
C GLY A 119 -6.47 12.11 5.64
N ARG A 120 -5.17 12.30 5.42
CA ARG A 120 -4.51 12.22 4.11
C ARG A 120 -3.81 10.86 3.96
N PRO A 121 -3.76 10.27 2.75
CA PRO A 121 -3.07 9.01 2.57
C PRO A 121 -1.55 9.17 2.77
N ALA A 122 -0.96 8.20 3.44
CA ALA A 122 0.48 8.09 3.67
C ALA A 122 0.95 6.67 3.39
N VAL A 123 2.09 6.53 2.72
CA VAL A 123 2.65 5.25 2.28
C VAL A 123 4.09 5.15 2.78
N ILE A 124 4.42 4.03 3.41
CA ILE A 124 5.82 3.62 3.57
C ILE A 124 6.16 2.51 2.59
N PHE A 125 7.37 2.49 2.08
CA PHE A 125 7.82 1.47 1.13
C PHE A 125 9.36 1.45 1.09
N GLY A 126 9.93 0.39 0.52
CA GLY A 126 11.37 0.33 0.31
C GLY A 126 11.94 -1.08 0.21
N ARG A 127 13.08 -1.19 -0.48
CA ARG A 127 13.86 -2.42 -0.69
C ARG A 127 15.33 -2.26 -0.30
N PHE A 128 15.92 -1.09 -0.51
CA PHE A 128 17.30 -0.73 -0.21
C PHE A 128 17.40 0.50 0.70
N GLY A 129 16.29 1.21 0.90
CA GLY A 129 16.08 2.21 1.92
C GLY A 129 14.65 2.10 2.46
N MET A 130 14.29 2.94 3.41
CA MET A 130 12.90 3.11 3.83
C MET A 130 12.44 4.51 3.43
N HIS A 131 11.42 4.56 2.59
CA HIS A 131 10.79 5.78 2.14
C HIS A 131 9.49 5.99 2.90
N PHE A 132 9.20 7.26 3.17
CA PHE A 132 7.90 7.70 3.64
C PHE A 132 7.36 8.73 2.64
N ALA A 133 6.17 8.47 2.13
CA ALA A 133 5.45 9.40 1.28
C ALA A 133 4.12 9.76 1.93
N TRP A 134 3.72 11.02 1.82
CA TRP A 134 2.39 11.45 2.24
C TRP A 134 1.81 12.43 1.23
N SER A 135 0.49 12.39 1.10
CA SER A 135 -0.21 13.30 0.21
C SER A 135 -0.44 14.65 0.90
N ARG A 136 -0.30 15.74 0.15
CA ARG A 136 -0.73 17.08 0.56
C ARG A 136 -2.25 17.23 0.56
N ALA A 137 -2.94 16.41 -0.25
CA ALA A 137 -4.40 16.42 -0.39
C ALA A 137 -5.03 15.17 0.25
N ALA A 138 -6.27 15.30 0.74
CA ALA A 138 -7.00 14.15 1.28
C ALA A 138 -7.44 13.16 0.17
N ALA A 139 -7.53 13.62 -1.08
CA ALA A 139 -7.80 12.80 -2.25
C ALA A 139 -6.79 13.19 -3.35
N PRO A 140 -5.58 12.62 -3.34
CA PRO A 140 -4.56 12.93 -4.35
C PRO A 140 -5.06 12.49 -5.73
N ALA A 141 -5.02 13.40 -6.69
CA ALA A 141 -5.45 13.17 -8.07
C ALA A 141 -4.25 13.01 -9.02
N ALA A 142 -3.04 13.38 -8.59
CA ALA A 142 -1.84 13.30 -9.41
C ALA A 142 -0.59 12.96 -8.58
N ALA A 143 0.46 12.50 -9.28
CA ALA A 143 1.77 12.20 -8.67
C ALA A 143 2.37 13.39 -7.91
N GLY A 144 2.13 14.63 -8.38
CA GLY A 144 2.63 15.85 -7.74
C GLY A 144 2.01 16.17 -6.38
N ASP A 145 0.95 15.47 -5.99
CA ASP A 145 0.30 15.65 -4.69
C ASP A 145 1.09 15.03 -3.54
N TRP A 146 2.09 14.19 -3.84
CA TRP A 146 2.90 13.51 -2.84
C TRP A 146 4.16 14.29 -2.47
N VAL A 147 4.49 14.25 -1.19
CA VAL A 147 5.83 14.54 -0.68
C VAL A 147 6.46 13.20 -0.35
N VAL A 148 7.71 12.99 -0.77
CA VAL A 148 8.48 11.78 -0.47
C VAL A 148 9.73 12.19 0.29
N THR A 149 9.91 11.61 1.47
CA THR A 149 11.16 11.66 2.23
C THR A 149 11.87 10.33 2.12
N THR A 150 13.17 10.38 1.83
CA THR A 150 14.03 9.20 1.83
C THR A 150 14.60 8.97 3.23
N ASP A 151 15.01 7.73 3.49
CA ASP A 151 15.87 7.35 4.60
C ASP A 151 15.36 7.72 5.99
N ILE A 152 14.20 7.15 6.38
CA ILE A 152 13.64 7.28 7.75
C ILE A 152 14.68 6.99 8.86
N ASN A 153 15.77 6.28 8.55
CA ASN A 153 16.85 5.95 9.49
C ASN A 153 18.24 6.44 9.07
N GLY A 154 18.39 7.20 7.98
CA GLY A 154 19.68 7.63 7.45
C GLY A 154 20.62 6.51 6.97
N GLU A 155 20.11 5.28 6.92
CA GLU A 155 20.87 4.07 6.63
C GLU A 155 20.57 3.56 5.21
N VAL A 156 21.56 3.68 4.32
CA VAL A 156 21.51 3.20 2.93
C VAL A 156 21.89 1.72 2.82
N ASN A 157 21.23 0.98 1.92
CA ASN A 157 21.49 -0.41 1.54
C ASN A 157 20.97 -1.50 2.49
N PHE A 158 19.74 -1.37 3.00
CA PHE A 158 19.11 -2.42 3.80
C PHE A 158 17.84 -2.92 3.15
N ASN A 159 17.53 -4.20 3.37
CA ASN A 159 16.33 -4.86 2.85
C ASN A 159 15.28 -5.01 3.96
N PRO A 160 14.51 -3.95 4.27
CA PRO A 160 13.50 -3.99 5.31
C PRO A 160 12.37 -4.92 4.90
N TYR A 161 12.07 -5.91 5.73
CA TYR A 161 11.07 -6.93 5.41
C TYR A 161 9.90 -6.96 6.38
N PRO A 162 8.70 -7.04 5.81
CA PRO A 162 8.01 -5.87 5.26
C PRO A 162 7.70 -4.87 6.36
N PRO A 163 7.66 -3.57 6.07
CA PRO A 163 7.40 -2.61 7.13
C PRO A 163 5.90 -2.61 7.51
N SER A 164 5.58 -1.88 8.57
CA SER A 164 4.22 -1.56 9.00
C SER A 164 4.19 -0.11 9.50
N ILE A 165 3.08 0.57 9.31
CA ILE A 165 2.88 1.96 9.74
C ILE A 165 1.59 2.08 10.54
N VAL A 166 1.66 2.87 11.60
CA VAL A 166 0.50 3.37 12.33
C VAL A 166 0.71 4.85 12.60
N VAL A 167 -0.34 5.66 12.57
CA VAL A 167 -0.27 7.07 12.96
C VAL A 167 -0.90 7.23 14.34
N ILE A 168 -0.15 7.82 15.27
CA ILE A 168 -0.57 8.06 16.66
C ILE A 168 -0.41 9.55 16.91
N ASP A 169 -1.50 10.27 17.19
CA ASP A 169 -1.50 11.71 17.46
C ASP A 169 -0.78 12.54 16.37
N GLY A 170 -1.00 12.19 15.10
CA GLY A 170 -0.36 12.85 13.95
C GLY A 170 1.10 12.43 13.72
N LEU A 171 1.62 11.46 14.47
CA LEU A 171 2.98 10.94 14.30
C LEU A 171 2.96 9.59 13.60
N PRO A 172 3.51 9.47 12.38
CA PRO A 172 3.72 8.19 11.73
C PRO A 172 4.81 7.38 12.46
N ILE A 173 4.39 6.28 13.08
CA ILE A 173 5.26 5.28 13.68
C ILE A 173 5.42 4.12 12.72
N VAL A 174 6.66 3.83 12.36
CA VAL A 174 7.04 2.79 11.42
C VAL A 174 7.75 1.67 12.16
N THR A 175 7.33 0.44 11.93
CA THR A 175 8.07 -0.74 12.37
C THR A 175 8.58 -1.52 11.17
N TYR A 176 9.78 -2.07 11.29
CA TYR A 176 10.39 -2.84 10.21
C TYR A 176 11.41 -3.82 10.79
N THR A 177 11.69 -4.88 10.03
CA THR A 177 12.72 -5.85 10.41
C THR A 177 13.95 -5.63 9.53
N MET A 178 15.13 -5.58 10.14
CA MET A 178 16.40 -5.62 9.40
C MET A 178 17.20 -6.85 9.78
N TYR A 179 18.05 -7.26 8.85
CA TYR A 179 19.12 -8.21 9.13
C TYR A 179 20.35 -7.45 9.61
N ASP A 180 20.86 -7.84 10.77
CA ASP A 180 22.20 -7.48 11.18
C ASP A 180 23.20 -8.33 10.38
N ALA A 181 23.85 -7.72 9.40
CA ALA A 181 24.97 -8.35 8.71
C ALA A 181 26.24 -8.10 9.55
N PRO A 182 26.98 -9.15 9.95
CA PRO A 182 27.00 -10.50 9.38
C PRO A 182 26.18 -11.57 10.15
N SER A 183 25.53 -11.22 11.27
CA SER A 183 24.97 -12.19 12.20
C SER A 183 23.76 -12.97 11.68
N SER A 184 23.16 -12.54 10.56
CA SER A 184 21.89 -13.08 10.02
C SER A 184 20.72 -12.99 11.01
N LYS A 185 20.90 -12.29 12.12
CA LYS A 185 19.83 -12.05 13.09
C LYS A 185 18.88 -11.01 12.55
N ARG A 186 17.59 -11.21 12.81
CA ARG A 186 16.54 -10.24 12.52
C ARG A 186 16.30 -9.40 13.76
N HIS A 187 16.40 -8.09 13.60
CA HIS A 187 16.07 -7.12 14.63
C HIS A 187 14.84 -6.33 14.19
N VAL A 188 13.94 -6.09 15.14
CA VAL A 188 12.79 -5.20 14.93
C VAL A 188 13.19 -3.80 15.34
N TYR A 189 12.95 -2.86 14.44
CA TYR A 189 13.21 -1.45 14.65
C TYR A 189 11.90 -0.68 14.66
N ILE A 190 11.92 0.45 15.36
CA ILE A 190 10.82 1.41 15.43
C ILE A 190 11.42 2.76 15.08
N ALA A 191 10.80 3.45 14.13
CA ALA A 191 11.18 4.80 13.74
C ALA A 191 9.95 5.70 13.72
N VAL A 192 10.19 7.00 13.87
CA VAL A 192 9.17 8.05 13.68
C VAL A 192 9.48 8.70 12.35
N ALA A 193 8.54 8.62 11.40
CA ALA A 193 8.66 9.40 10.17
C ALA A 193 8.17 10.82 10.44
N SER A 194 8.81 11.82 9.83
CA SER A 194 8.45 13.23 9.99
C SER A 194 8.17 13.86 8.63
N GLU A 195 7.20 14.76 8.57
CA GLU A 195 7.09 15.72 7.48
C GLU A 195 8.30 16.66 7.57
N GLN A 196 9.21 16.62 6.58
CA GLN A 196 10.32 17.58 6.45
C GLN A 196 9.97 18.68 5.45
#